data_AF-A0A9Q3C8N4-F1
#
_entry.id   AF-A0A9Q3C8N4-F1
#
_cell.length_a   1.000
_cell.length_b   1.000
_cell.length_c   1.000
_cell.angle_alpha   90.00
_cell.angle_beta   90.00
_cell.angle_gamma   90.00
#
_symmetry.space_group_name_H-M   'P 1'
#
loop_
_entity.id
_entity.type
_entity.pdbx_description
1 polymer ?
#
loop_
_entity_poly.entity_id
_entity_poly.type
_entity_poly.pdbx_seq_one_letter_code
_entity_poly.pdbx_strand_id
1 'polypeptide(L)'
;MIKIQENRKPWQTVHIDWVTGLKPGFGRSYNAYLVIIDRFSNTPIFLPYHKDDTARNTDFLIPNRLISWTGLFTNRIELEFAYKKSIHSSTNKTTAILEKGWNPTLPQDSLRKDFVEIHPTAGSFKGIRHKARKNAIRCMEDSFAYVKDKWDKEHATTDLKVGDLVLVSNTNFNKINRCKNLKYSFSEPFVIKALHGENANEVDLSEDLSNNHPTIPVS
;
A
#
# COMPACT_ATOMS: atom_id res chain seq x y z
N MET A 1 5.91 -11.28 13.24
CA MET A 1 4.47 -10.97 13.27
C MET A 1 4.24 -9.53 12.81
N ILE A 2 3.93 -9.32 11.53
CA ILE A 2 3.60 -7.97 11.03
C ILE A 2 2.14 -7.74 11.39
N LYS A 3 1.88 -7.08 12.54
CA LYS A 3 0.56 -6.50 12.77
C LYS A 3 0.35 -5.45 11.68
N ILE A 4 -0.63 -5.65 10.80
CA ILE A 4 -1.05 -4.62 9.85
C ILE A 4 -1.49 -3.43 10.72
N GLN A 5 -0.62 -2.44 10.86
CA GLN A 5 -0.91 -1.26 11.66
C GLN A 5 -1.99 -0.43 10.96
N GLU A 6 -2.93 0.07 11.75
CA GLU A 6 -3.96 0.99 11.29
C GLU A 6 -3.32 2.19 10.57
N ASN A 7 -3.88 2.56 9.43
CA ASN A 7 -3.47 3.78 8.74
C ASN A 7 -3.99 4.98 9.52
N ARG A 8 -3.09 5.70 10.20
CA ARG A 8 -3.44 6.88 11.01
C ARG A 8 -3.27 8.19 10.24
N LYS A 9 -2.73 8.13 9.02
CA LYS A 9 -2.52 9.28 8.15
C LYS A 9 -2.95 8.94 6.70
N PRO A 10 -3.46 9.94 5.96
CA PRO A 10 -3.69 9.80 4.52
C PRO A 10 -2.43 9.36 3.79
N TRP A 11 -2.59 8.55 2.74
CA TRP A 11 -1.54 8.11 1.81
C TRP A 11 -0.43 7.25 2.43
N GLN A 12 -0.64 6.66 3.63
CA GLN A 12 0.30 5.69 4.20
C GLN A 12 0.23 4.33 3.52
N THR A 13 -0.98 3.90 3.19
CA THR A 13 -1.25 2.67 2.44
C THR A 13 -2.23 2.98 1.33
N VAL A 14 -1.93 2.50 0.13
CA VAL A 14 -2.79 2.66 -1.04
C VAL A 14 -3.17 1.30 -1.59
N HIS A 15 -4.42 1.15 -2.04
CA HIS A 15 -4.79 0.07 -2.94
C HIS A 15 -4.64 0.55 -4.36
N ILE A 16 -4.05 -0.30 -5.19
CA ILE A 16 -3.82 -0.01 -6.59
C ILE A 16 -4.41 -1.17 -7.38
N ASP A 17 -5.29 -0.87 -8.32
CA ASP A 17 -5.88 -1.89 -9.18
C ASP A 17 -6.10 -1.38 -10.61
N TRP A 18 -6.09 -2.31 -11.56
CA TRP A 18 -6.28 -2.04 -12.98
C TRP A 18 -7.70 -2.34 -13.40
N VAL A 19 -8.44 -1.31 -13.79
CA VAL A 19 -9.74 -1.47 -14.46
C VAL A 19 -9.50 -1.48 -15.97
N THR A 20 -9.68 -2.64 -16.59
CA THR A 20 -9.45 -2.85 -18.03
C THR A 20 -10.75 -3.20 -18.77
N GLY A 21 -10.71 -3.18 -20.10
CA GLY A 21 -11.86 -3.59 -20.93
C GLY A 21 -12.88 -2.49 -21.19
N LEU A 22 -12.49 -1.23 -21.03
CA LEU A 22 -13.35 -0.12 -21.43
C LEU A 22 -13.38 -0.01 -22.95
N LYS A 23 -14.57 0.25 -23.50
CA LYS A 23 -14.72 0.48 -24.94
C LYS A 23 -13.84 1.68 -25.31
N PRO A 24 -12.86 1.54 -26.22
CA PRO A 24 -12.14 2.68 -26.73
C PRO A 24 -13.13 3.61 -27.42
N GLY A 25 -12.97 4.92 -27.23
CA GLY A 25 -13.64 5.93 -28.03
C GLY A 25 -13.02 6.02 -29.43
N PHE A 26 -12.97 7.23 -29.99
CA PHE A 26 -12.33 7.48 -31.28
C PHE A 26 -10.82 7.80 -31.11
N GLY A 27 -9.98 7.23 -31.98
CA GLY A 27 -8.54 7.53 -32.05
C GLY A 27 -7.69 6.89 -30.93
N ARG A 28 -6.69 7.63 -30.42
CA ARG A 28 -5.82 7.22 -29.30
C ARG A 28 -6.49 7.45 -27.92
N SER A 29 -7.75 7.06 -27.77
CA SER A 29 -8.45 7.18 -26.49
C SER A 29 -7.96 6.12 -25.50
N TYR A 30 -7.86 6.48 -24.23
CA TYR A 30 -7.57 5.54 -23.14
C TYR A 30 -8.66 4.45 -23.06
N ASN A 31 -8.25 3.21 -22.77
CA ASN A 31 -9.14 2.03 -22.69
C ASN A 31 -9.01 1.27 -21.35
N ALA A 32 -8.28 1.85 -20.39
CA ALA A 32 -8.12 1.35 -19.04
C ALA A 32 -7.92 2.51 -18.05
N TYR A 33 -8.15 2.23 -16.77
CA TYR A 33 -7.74 3.11 -15.66
C TYR A 33 -6.90 2.32 -14.67
N LEU A 34 -5.84 2.97 -14.18
CA LEU A 34 -5.21 2.60 -12.92
C LEU A 34 -5.93 3.36 -11.80
N VAL A 35 -6.55 2.62 -10.90
CA VAL A 35 -7.30 3.16 -9.77
C VAL A 35 -6.42 3.07 -8.53
N ILE A 36 -6.15 4.22 -7.92
CA ILE A 36 -5.32 4.32 -6.71
C ILE A 36 -6.18 4.88 -5.60
N ILE A 37 -6.42 4.09 -4.56
CA ILE A 37 -7.31 4.43 -3.46
C ILE A 37 -6.48 4.58 -2.19
N ASP A 38 -6.55 5.76 -1.57
CA ASP A 38 -6.04 5.95 -0.22
C ASP A 38 -6.88 5.16 0.77
N ARG A 39 -6.26 4.25 1.55
CA ARG A 39 -7.00 3.45 2.53
C ARG A 39 -7.64 4.26 3.64
N PHE A 40 -7.05 5.40 3.98
CA PHE A 40 -7.53 6.21 5.10
C PHE A 40 -8.80 6.99 4.73
N SER A 41 -8.81 7.66 3.59
CA SER A 41 -9.94 8.49 3.15
C SER A 41 -10.90 7.78 2.20
N ASN A 42 -10.53 6.61 1.70
CA ASN A 42 -11.21 5.91 0.60
C ASN A 42 -11.37 6.79 -0.66
N THR A 43 -10.45 7.75 -0.85
CA THR A 43 -10.47 8.66 -2.01
C THR A 43 -9.79 7.99 -3.20
N PRO A 44 -10.51 7.73 -4.31
CA PRO A 44 -9.91 7.18 -5.51
C PRO A 44 -9.26 8.28 -6.36
N ILE A 45 -8.11 7.95 -6.95
CA ILE A 45 -7.49 8.67 -8.04
C ILE A 45 -7.54 7.76 -9.27
N PHE A 46 -8.15 8.27 -10.33
CA PHE A 46 -8.23 7.57 -11.62
C PHE A 46 -7.15 8.10 -12.55
N LEU A 47 -6.22 7.22 -12.91
CA LEU A 47 -5.19 7.51 -13.90
C LEU A 47 -5.55 6.81 -15.21
N PRO A 48 -5.93 7.55 -16.26
CA PRO A 48 -6.24 6.93 -17.54
C PRO A 48 -4.98 6.31 -18.16
N TYR A 49 -5.16 5.13 -18.77
CA TYR A 49 -4.09 4.26 -19.24
C TYR A 49 -4.50 3.53 -20.52
N HIS A 50 -3.53 3.09 -21.33
CA HIS A 50 -3.80 2.15 -22.41
C HIS A 50 -3.42 0.75 -21.98
N LYS A 51 -4.30 -0.25 -22.16
CA LYS A 51 -4.04 -1.65 -21.79
C LYS A 51 -2.69 -2.17 -22.32
N ASP A 52 -2.26 -1.69 -23.49
CA ASP A 52 -1.05 -2.12 -24.17
C ASP A 52 0.19 -1.29 -23.77
N ASP A 53 0.05 -0.31 -22.87
CA ASP A 53 1.17 0.44 -22.33
C ASP A 53 2.12 -0.51 -21.56
N THR A 54 3.42 -0.20 -21.64
CA THR A 54 4.46 -0.97 -20.93
C THR A 54 4.72 -0.40 -19.55
N ALA A 55 5.34 -1.18 -18.66
CA ALA A 55 5.74 -0.71 -17.32
C ALA A 55 6.54 0.59 -17.32
N ARG A 56 7.30 0.86 -18.39
CA ARG A 56 8.06 2.11 -18.61
C ARG A 56 7.14 3.32 -18.79
N ASN A 57 6.01 3.16 -19.48
CA ASN A 57 5.04 4.23 -19.65
C ASN A 57 4.33 4.52 -18.31
N THR A 58 4.05 3.48 -17.53
CA THR A 58 3.45 3.59 -16.19
C THR A 58 4.35 4.31 -15.19
N ASP A 59 5.66 4.04 -15.24
CA ASP A 59 6.66 4.66 -14.35
C ASP A 59 6.75 6.18 -14.53
N PHE A 60 6.39 6.72 -15.70
CA PHE A 60 6.33 8.16 -15.92
C PHE A 60 4.99 8.78 -15.49
N LEU A 61 3.89 8.02 -15.57
CA LEU A 61 2.54 8.50 -15.28
C LEU A 61 2.28 8.63 -13.78
N ILE A 62 2.75 7.67 -12.98
CA ILE A 62 2.50 7.64 -11.53
C ILE A 62 3.15 8.86 -10.84
N PRO A 63 4.44 9.18 -11.05
CA PRO A 63 5.06 10.34 -10.43
C PRO A 63 4.41 11.65 -10.85
N ASN A 64 4.17 11.87 -12.15
CA ASN A 64 3.72 13.18 -12.60
C ASN A 64 2.27 13.52 -12.18
N ARG A 65 1.43 12.51 -11.97
CA ARG A 65 -0.01 12.72 -11.75
C ARG A 65 -0.48 12.38 -10.34
N LEU A 66 0.13 11.38 -9.68
CA LEU A 66 -0.16 11.06 -8.29
C LEU A 66 0.45 12.10 -7.35
N ILE A 67 1.71 12.48 -7.58
CA ILE A 67 2.46 13.37 -6.68
C ILE A 67 1.83 14.76 -6.63
N SER A 68 1.46 15.31 -7.79
CA SER A 68 0.84 16.62 -7.89
C SER A 68 -0.48 16.71 -7.13
N TRP A 69 -1.24 15.61 -7.09
CA TRP A 69 -2.57 15.57 -6.49
C TRP A 69 -2.56 15.25 -5.00
N THR A 70 -1.68 14.34 -4.60
CA THR A 70 -1.62 13.81 -3.23
C THR A 70 -0.62 14.54 -2.34
N GLY A 71 0.35 15.24 -2.94
CA GLY A 71 1.50 15.77 -2.21
C GLY A 71 2.39 14.67 -1.61
N LEU A 72 2.34 13.43 -2.11
CA LEU A 72 3.10 12.29 -1.55
C LEU A 72 4.63 12.53 -1.46
N PHE A 73 5.17 13.51 -2.19
CA PHE A 73 6.58 13.95 -2.08
C PHE A 73 6.79 15.35 -1.49
N THR A 74 5.77 15.98 -0.87
CA THR A 74 6.06 16.90 0.26
C THR A 74 6.96 16.17 1.25
N ASN A 75 6.70 14.87 1.44
CA ASN A 75 7.52 13.96 2.21
C ASN A 75 8.92 13.72 1.62
N ARG A 76 9.24 13.93 0.33
CA ARG A 76 10.63 13.79 -0.17
C ARG A 76 11.47 14.93 0.31
N ILE A 77 10.94 16.15 0.15
CA ILE A 77 11.58 17.34 0.66
C ILE A 77 11.66 17.22 2.16
N GLU A 78 10.59 16.84 2.86
CA GLU A 78 10.62 16.61 4.31
C GLU A 78 11.55 15.47 4.73
N LEU A 79 11.67 14.36 3.99
CA LEU A 79 12.57 13.24 4.30
C LEU A 79 14.02 13.61 4.03
N GLU A 80 14.33 14.23 2.87
CA GLU A 80 15.66 14.75 2.57
C GLU A 80 16.08 15.78 3.62
N PHE A 81 15.14 16.62 4.07
CA PHE A 81 15.38 17.63 5.08
C PHE A 81 15.49 17.05 6.50
N ALA A 82 14.65 16.08 6.85
CA ALA A 82 14.71 15.35 8.11
C ALA A 82 16.01 14.55 8.21
N TYR A 83 16.40 13.88 7.14
CA TYR A 83 17.68 13.19 7.01
C TYR A 83 18.84 14.19 7.21
N LYS A 84 18.80 15.33 6.50
CA LYS A 84 19.80 16.40 6.61
C LYS A 84 19.86 17.06 7.99
N LYS A 85 18.75 17.06 8.74
CA LYS A 85 18.63 17.52 10.14
C LYS A 85 18.89 16.43 11.18
N SER A 86 18.97 15.17 10.78
CA SER A 86 19.17 14.06 11.71
C SER A 86 20.65 13.92 12.06
N ILE A 87 20.95 13.60 13.32
CA ILE A 87 22.32 13.39 13.78
C ILE A 87 22.76 12.00 13.32
N HIS A 88 23.87 11.92 12.58
CA HIS A 88 24.43 10.63 12.19
C HIS A 88 25.34 10.06 13.27
N SER A 89 25.18 8.77 13.56
CA SER A 89 25.92 8.04 14.61
C SER A 89 27.43 8.08 14.44
N SER A 90 27.94 8.12 13.21
CA SER A 90 29.38 8.13 12.91
C SER A 90 30.04 9.50 13.12
N THR A 91 29.30 10.59 12.99
CA THR A 91 29.85 11.96 13.04
C THR A 91 29.32 12.78 14.21
N ASN A 92 28.29 12.30 14.90
CA ASN A 92 27.54 13.02 15.95
C ASN A 92 27.12 14.43 15.55
N LYS A 93 27.01 14.69 14.24
CA LYS A 93 26.59 15.95 13.65
C LYS A 93 25.55 15.68 12.58
N THR A 94 24.78 16.70 12.25
CA THR A 94 23.85 16.65 11.13
C THR A 94 24.61 16.80 9.82
N THR A 95 24.17 16.11 8.77
CA THR A 95 24.83 16.17 7.45
C THR A 95 24.78 17.58 6.86
N ALA A 96 23.72 18.37 7.13
CA ALA A 96 23.66 19.77 6.71
C ALA A 96 24.73 20.66 7.35
N ILE A 97 25.07 20.46 8.64
CA ILE A 97 26.16 21.19 9.29
C ILE A 97 27.51 20.79 8.69
N LEU A 98 27.72 19.52 8.38
CA LEU A 98 28.98 19.04 7.80
C LEU A 98 29.19 19.53 6.36
N GLU A 99 28.13 19.57 5.55
CA GLU A 99 28.19 19.97 4.14
C GLU A 99 28.19 21.50 3.98
N LYS A 100 27.33 22.20 4.73
CA LYS A 100 27.01 23.61 4.49
C LYS A 100 27.31 24.52 5.68
N GLY A 101 27.63 23.99 6.85
CA GLY A 101 27.91 24.77 8.06
C GLY A 101 26.65 25.28 8.80
N TRP A 102 25.45 25.00 8.29
CA TRP A 102 24.18 25.43 8.90
C TRP A 102 23.08 24.40 8.67
N ASN A 103 22.15 24.31 9.62
CA ASN A 103 20.94 23.50 9.46
C ASN A 103 19.86 24.34 8.77
N PRO A 104 19.23 23.83 7.70
CA PRO A 104 18.19 24.57 7.02
C PRO A 104 16.93 24.70 7.88
N THR A 105 16.24 25.84 7.83
CA THR A 105 14.99 26.08 8.55
C THR A 105 13.79 25.77 7.67
N LEU A 106 12.80 25.03 8.16
CA LEU A 106 11.58 24.79 7.37
C LEU A 106 10.72 26.06 7.35
N PRO A 107 9.90 26.29 6.31
CA PRO A 107 8.94 27.39 6.30
C PRO A 107 8.05 27.42 7.55
N GLN A 108 7.68 26.24 8.07
CA GLN A 108 6.96 26.09 9.34
C GLN A 108 7.76 26.51 10.60
N ASP A 109 9.10 26.40 10.56
CA ASP A 109 9.98 26.84 11.65
C ASP A 109 10.18 28.37 11.60
N SER A 110 10.10 28.97 10.40
CA SER A 110 10.19 30.42 10.17
C SER A 110 8.89 31.17 10.43
N LEU A 111 7.76 30.46 10.62
CA LEU A 111 6.54 31.09 11.10
C LEU A 111 6.77 31.54 12.55
N ARG A 112 7.00 32.85 12.76
CA ARG A 112 6.90 33.45 14.09
C ARG A 112 5.55 33.07 14.68
N LYS A 113 5.53 32.25 15.73
CA LYS A 113 4.30 31.88 16.46
C LYS A 113 3.50 33.11 16.88
N ASP A 114 4.21 34.21 17.07
CA ASP A 114 3.72 35.50 17.56
C ASP A 114 3.09 36.37 16.45
N PHE A 115 3.33 36.06 15.16
CA PHE A 115 2.85 36.84 14.01
C PHE A 115 1.91 36.07 13.07
N VAL A 116 1.42 34.89 13.48
CA VAL A 116 0.34 34.25 12.74
C VAL A 116 -0.98 34.80 13.29
N GLU A 117 -1.37 35.99 12.84
CA GLU A 117 -2.81 36.28 12.70
C GLU A 117 -3.32 35.25 11.69
N ILE A 118 -3.68 34.07 12.20
CA ILE A 118 -4.32 33.06 11.39
C ILE A 118 -5.62 33.73 10.94
N HIS A 119 -5.70 34.06 9.65
CA HIS A 119 -6.94 34.58 9.07
C HIS A 119 -8.09 33.69 9.59
N PRO A 120 -9.18 34.24 10.13
CA PRO A 120 -10.19 33.46 10.85
C PRO A 120 -10.65 32.25 10.03
N THR A 121 -10.77 32.39 8.72
CA THR A 121 -11.03 31.29 7.76
C THR A 121 -10.01 30.15 7.81
N ALA A 122 -8.70 30.43 7.89
CA ALA A 122 -7.66 29.40 8.00
C ALA A 122 -7.69 28.70 9.37
N GLY A 123 -8.02 29.43 10.44
CA GLY A 123 -8.19 28.87 11.79
C GLY A 123 -9.40 27.96 11.87
N SER A 124 -10.54 28.42 11.33
CA SER A 124 -11.75 27.62 11.16
C SER A 124 -11.48 26.39 10.29
N PHE A 125 -10.76 26.53 9.18
CA PHE A 125 -10.39 25.41 8.30
C PHE A 125 -9.53 24.37 9.03
N LYS A 126 -8.54 24.79 9.81
CA LYS A 126 -7.73 23.88 10.65
C LYS A 126 -8.62 23.12 11.64
N GLY A 127 -9.55 23.80 12.30
CA GLY A 127 -10.51 23.18 13.21
C GLY A 127 -11.41 22.16 12.52
N ILE A 128 -11.96 22.51 11.36
CA ILE A 128 -12.80 21.63 10.54
C ILE A 128 -12.01 20.40 10.09
N ARG A 129 -10.79 20.59 9.58
CA ARG A 129 -9.90 19.50 9.15
C ARG A 129 -9.55 18.57 10.30
N HIS A 130 -9.29 19.10 11.50
CA HIS A 130 -9.01 18.29 12.69
C HIS A 130 -10.21 17.46 13.12
N LYS A 131 -11.41 18.04 13.13
CA LYS A 131 -12.67 17.33 13.42
C LYS A 131 -12.93 16.23 12.39
N ALA A 132 -12.81 16.54 11.10
CA ALA A 132 -12.97 15.58 10.01
C ALA A 132 -11.96 14.42 10.14
N ARG A 133 -10.69 14.72 10.45
CA ARG A 133 -9.66 13.70 10.66
C ARG A 133 -9.98 12.79 11.85
N LYS A 134 -10.38 13.35 12.99
CA LYS A 134 -10.78 12.56 14.16
C LYS A 134 -11.97 11.66 13.84
N ASN A 135 -12.95 12.17 13.10
CA ASN A 135 -14.10 11.38 12.68
C ASN A 135 -13.68 10.24 11.73
N ALA A 136 -12.81 10.51 10.75
CA ALA A 136 -12.31 9.50 9.82
C ALA A 136 -11.56 8.37 10.56
N ILE A 137 -10.72 8.72 11.54
CA ILE A 137 -10.02 7.74 12.39
C ILE A 137 -11.04 6.85 13.10
N ARG A 138 -12.04 7.45 13.75
CA ARG A 138 -13.10 6.69 14.45
C ARG A 138 -13.88 5.77 13.50
N CYS A 139 -14.34 6.28 12.35
CA CYS A 139 -15.07 5.45 11.37
C CYS A 139 -14.23 4.28 10.88
N MET A 140 -12.92 4.47 10.75
CA MET A 140 -11.99 3.42 10.34
C MET A 140 -11.81 2.38 11.45
N GLU A 141 -11.63 2.82 12.71
CA GLU A 141 -11.59 1.94 13.90
C GLU A 141 -12.87 1.11 14.02
N ASP A 142 -14.04 1.74 13.90
CA ASP A 142 -15.36 1.08 13.96
C ASP A 142 -15.51 0.04 12.84
N SER A 143 -15.12 0.40 11.61
CA SER A 143 -15.19 -0.50 10.45
C SER A 143 -14.28 -1.72 10.64
N PHE A 144 -13.08 -1.53 11.18
CA PHE A 144 -12.16 -2.63 11.46
C PHE A 144 -12.66 -3.52 12.61
N ALA A 145 -13.18 -2.94 13.68
CA ALA A 145 -13.74 -3.69 14.80
C ALA A 145 -14.90 -4.58 14.33
N TYR A 146 -15.78 -4.04 13.47
CA TYR A 146 -16.88 -4.79 12.86
C TYR A 146 -16.38 -5.95 11.99
N VAL A 147 -15.43 -5.68 11.09
CA VAL A 147 -14.87 -6.73 10.20
C VAL A 147 -14.16 -7.82 11.01
N LYS A 148 -13.42 -7.43 12.06
CA LYS A 148 -12.74 -8.38 12.95
C LYS A 148 -13.74 -9.25 13.70
N ASP A 149 -14.76 -8.67 14.34
CA ASP A 149 -15.77 -9.42 15.08
C ASP A 149 -16.52 -10.42 14.18
N LYS A 150 -16.84 -10.01 12.94
CA LYS A 150 -17.43 -10.91 11.95
C LYS A 150 -16.47 -12.02 11.54
N TRP A 151 -15.20 -11.68 11.29
CA TRP A 151 -14.17 -12.64 10.91
C TRP A 151 -13.96 -13.70 12.00
N ASP A 152 -13.79 -13.27 13.25
CA ASP A 152 -13.55 -14.12 14.41
C ASP A 152 -14.74 -15.08 14.68
N LYS A 153 -15.97 -14.72 14.29
CA LYS A 153 -17.16 -15.57 14.42
C LYS A 153 -17.30 -16.62 13.32
N GLU A 154 -16.94 -16.27 12.09
CA GLU A 154 -17.17 -17.13 10.92
C GLU A 154 -15.99 -18.07 10.61
N HIS A 155 -14.76 -17.72 11.03
CA HIS A 155 -13.56 -18.45 10.62
C HIS A 155 -13.11 -19.45 11.68
N ALA A 156 -13.04 -20.73 11.30
CA ALA A 156 -12.41 -21.76 12.10
C ALA A 156 -10.88 -21.67 11.96
N THR A 157 -10.17 -21.63 13.09
CA THR A 157 -8.71 -21.66 13.10
C THR A 157 -8.21 -23.05 12.69
N THR A 158 -7.28 -23.12 11.74
CA THR A 158 -6.63 -24.37 11.35
C THR A 158 -5.27 -24.48 12.02
N ASP A 159 -5.05 -25.51 12.84
CA ASP A 159 -3.79 -25.74 13.55
C ASP A 159 -2.74 -26.43 12.67
N LEU A 160 -2.33 -25.76 11.58
CA LEU A 160 -1.29 -26.25 10.68
C LEU A 160 0.10 -26.13 11.32
N LYS A 161 0.91 -27.17 11.19
CA LYS A 161 2.28 -27.22 11.69
C LYS A 161 3.27 -27.32 10.54
N VAL A 162 4.49 -26.86 10.81
CA VAL A 162 5.62 -27.08 9.90
C VAL A 162 5.85 -28.59 9.77
N GLY A 163 5.92 -29.08 8.54
CA GLY A 163 6.02 -30.50 8.23
C GLY A 163 4.69 -31.16 7.82
N ASP A 164 3.53 -30.50 8.01
CA ASP A 164 2.26 -31.06 7.58
C ASP A 164 2.14 -31.04 6.04
N LEU A 165 1.44 -32.04 5.52
CA LEU A 165 1.12 -32.15 4.10
C LEU A 165 -0.18 -31.42 3.79
N VAL A 166 -0.13 -30.46 2.88
CA VAL A 166 -1.27 -29.65 2.45
C VAL A 166 -1.49 -29.73 0.95
N LEU A 167 -2.76 -29.69 0.55
CA LEU A 167 -3.16 -29.60 -0.84
C LEU A 167 -3.29 -28.13 -1.24
N VAL A 168 -2.70 -27.76 -2.38
CA VAL A 168 -2.74 -26.38 -2.88
C VAL A 168 -3.75 -26.28 -4.02
N SER A 169 -4.60 -25.26 -3.99
CA SER A 169 -5.58 -25.03 -5.06
C SER A 169 -4.91 -24.58 -6.36
N ASN A 170 -5.26 -25.22 -7.47
CA ASN A 170 -4.69 -24.93 -8.80
C ASN A 170 -5.27 -23.65 -9.45
N THR A 171 -6.15 -22.91 -8.76
CA THR A 171 -6.86 -21.73 -9.29
C THR A 171 -5.89 -20.66 -9.82
N ASN A 172 -4.79 -20.41 -9.10
CA ASN A 172 -3.77 -19.44 -9.48
C ASN A 172 -2.61 -20.07 -10.28
N PHE A 173 -2.62 -21.39 -10.48
CA PHE A 173 -1.56 -22.13 -11.14
C PHE A 173 -1.90 -22.41 -12.60
N ASN A 174 -1.70 -21.39 -13.44
CA ASN A 174 -2.11 -21.45 -14.84
C ASN A 174 -1.28 -22.43 -15.71
N LYS A 175 -0.09 -22.84 -15.25
CA LYS A 175 0.89 -23.62 -16.03
C LYS A 175 0.80 -25.14 -15.89
N ILE A 176 0.11 -25.67 -14.87
CA ILE A 176 0.11 -27.13 -14.59
C ILE A 176 -0.59 -27.93 -15.70
N ASN A 177 -1.57 -27.35 -16.40
CA ASN A 177 -2.38 -28.08 -17.37
C ASN A 177 -2.67 -27.25 -18.63
N ARG A 178 -2.37 -27.83 -19.80
CA ARG A 178 -2.59 -27.21 -21.12
C ARG A 178 -4.07 -27.01 -21.46
N CYS A 179 -4.97 -27.81 -20.87
CA CYS A 179 -6.41 -27.75 -21.12
C CYS A 179 -7.15 -27.16 -19.90
N LYS A 180 -7.94 -26.10 -20.10
CA LYS A 180 -8.70 -25.43 -19.02
C LYS A 180 -9.81 -26.29 -18.39
N ASN A 181 -10.37 -27.24 -19.14
CA ASN A 181 -11.57 -27.99 -18.74
C ASN A 181 -11.29 -29.35 -18.11
N LEU A 182 -10.01 -29.78 -18.05
CA LEU A 182 -9.58 -31.09 -17.54
C LEU A 182 -8.48 -30.90 -16.48
N LYS A 183 -8.62 -29.88 -15.62
CA LYS A 183 -7.67 -29.61 -14.54
C LYS A 183 -8.18 -30.20 -13.24
N TYR A 184 -7.31 -30.87 -12.49
CA TYR A 184 -7.58 -31.17 -11.08
C TYR A 184 -7.69 -29.86 -10.29
N SER A 185 -8.64 -29.78 -9.36
CA SER A 185 -8.85 -28.59 -8.54
C SER A 185 -7.71 -28.34 -7.55
N PHE A 186 -7.04 -29.41 -7.11
CA PHE A 186 -5.92 -29.36 -6.19
C PHE A 186 -4.70 -30.05 -6.80
N SER A 187 -3.51 -29.58 -6.42
CA SER A 187 -2.23 -30.16 -6.77
C SER A 187 -1.92 -31.40 -5.92
N GLU A 188 -0.75 -31.97 -6.14
CA GLU A 188 -0.14 -32.91 -5.21
C GLU A 188 0.04 -32.31 -3.80
N PRO A 189 0.12 -33.16 -2.76
CA PRO A 189 0.40 -32.72 -1.40
C PRO A 189 1.82 -32.16 -1.29
N PHE A 190 1.94 -31.01 -0.65
CA PHE A 190 3.22 -30.35 -0.41
C PHE A 190 3.46 -30.16 1.08
N VAL A 191 4.74 -30.13 1.47
CA VAL A 191 5.14 -29.96 2.87
C VAL A 191 5.20 -28.48 3.22
N ILE A 192 4.62 -28.11 4.37
CA ILE A 192 4.78 -26.77 4.93
C ILE A 192 6.22 -26.60 5.43
N LYS A 193 6.93 -25.61 4.87
CA LYS A 193 8.29 -25.24 5.24
C LYS A 193 8.32 -24.21 6.36
N ALA A 194 7.43 -23.21 6.31
CA ALA A 194 7.33 -22.16 7.32
C ALA A 194 5.91 -21.61 7.42
N LEU A 195 5.54 -21.12 8.61
CA LEU A 195 4.27 -20.45 8.86
C LEU A 195 4.50 -18.94 8.90
N HIS A 196 3.81 -18.19 8.03
CA HIS A 196 3.86 -16.72 7.94
C HIS A 196 2.59 -16.10 8.53
N GLY A 197 2.39 -16.30 9.83
CA GLY A 197 1.17 -15.90 10.53
C GLY A 197 0.10 -16.99 10.49
N GLU A 198 -1.15 -16.63 10.79
CA GLU A 198 -2.28 -17.58 10.87
C GLU A 198 -2.85 -17.95 9.49
N ASN A 199 -2.73 -17.05 8.51
CA ASN A 199 -3.43 -17.18 7.22
C ASN A 199 -2.50 -17.38 6.02
N ALA A 200 -1.19 -17.56 6.21
CA ALA A 200 -0.26 -17.72 5.09
C ALA A 200 0.86 -18.68 5.45
N ASN A 201 1.07 -19.68 4.59
CA ASN A 201 2.07 -20.71 4.80
C ASN A 201 3.03 -20.74 3.61
N GLU A 202 4.31 -20.93 3.88
CA GLU A 202 5.32 -21.22 2.87
C GLU A 202 5.40 -22.72 2.67
N VAL A 203 5.26 -23.13 1.42
CA VAL A 203 5.13 -24.51 1.01
C VAL A 203 6.28 -24.85 0.06
N ASP A 204 6.82 -26.07 0.19
CA ASP A 204 7.85 -26.56 -0.71
C ASP A 204 7.23 -27.00 -2.04
N LEU A 205 7.34 -26.16 -3.06
CA LEU A 205 6.75 -26.39 -4.38
C LEU A 205 7.67 -27.25 -5.25
N SER A 206 7.08 -28.20 -6.00
CA SER A 206 7.80 -29.00 -6.98
C SER A 206 8.40 -28.16 -8.11
N GLU A 207 9.38 -28.71 -8.85
CA GLU A 207 10.11 -27.99 -9.91
C GLU A 207 9.19 -27.34 -10.95
N ASP A 208 8.09 -28.02 -11.29
CA ASP A 208 7.08 -27.53 -12.23
C ASP A 208 6.36 -26.25 -11.74
N LEU A 209 6.35 -26.03 -10.42
CA LEU A 209 5.68 -24.92 -9.75
C LEU A 209 6.63 -23.87 -9.17
N SER A 210 7.94 -24.08 -9.30
CA SER A 210 9.02 -23.20 -8.80
C SER A 210 8.92 -21.72 -9.24
N ASN A 211 8.25 -21.46 -10.37
CA ASN A 211 8.04 -20.10 -10.88
C ASN A 211 6.98 -19.30 -10.10
N ASN A 212 6.21 -19.94 -9.22
CA ASN A 212 5.18 -19.27 -8.43
C ASN A 212 5.73 -18.92 -7.05
N HIS A 213 5.11 -17.92 -6.42
CA HIS A 213 5.52 -17.53 -5.07
C HIS A 213 5.19 -18.66 -4.07
N PRO A 214 6.13 -19.08 -3.20
CA PRO A 214 5.96 -20.24 -2.32
C PRO A 214 5.04 -19.98 -1.13
N THR A 215 4.77 -18.71 -0.80
CA THR A 215 3.79 -18.35 0.24
C THR A 215 2.39 -18.35 -0.32
N ILE A 216 1.54 -19.22 0.23
CA ILE A 216 0.17 -19.45 -0.20
C ILE A 216 -0.77 -19.09 0.96
N PRO A 217 -1.85 -18.33 0.69
CA PRO A 217 -2.85 -18.03 1.71
C PRO A 217 -3.68 -19.27 2.05
N VAL A 218 -4.03 -19.40 3.33
CA VAL A 218 -5.00 -20.37 3.82
C VAL A 218 -6.38 -19.71 3.73
N SER A 219 -7.29 -20.34 2.99
CA SER A 219 -8.68 -19.90 2.80
C SER A 219 -9.64 -20.69 3.66
#